data_AF-A0A961QJ17-F1
#
_entry.id   AF-A0A961QJ17-F1
#
_cell.length_a   1.000
_cell.length_b   1.000
_cell.length_c   1.000
_cell.angle_alpha   90.00
_cell.angle_beta   90.00
_cell.angle_gamma   90.00
#
_symmetry.space_group_name_H-M   'P 1'
#
loop_
_entity.id
_entity.type
_entity.pdbx_description
1 polymer ?
#
loop_
_entity_poly.entity_id
_entity_poly.type
_entity_poly.pdbx_seq_one_letter_code
_entity_poly.pdbx_strand_id
1 'polypeptide(L)' 'MKTVTLDAAEIASLMQPTVGQGGFQGLIQYLQGKLDQQTGRIDLTDEDRGKICRYAYDYGNGGWENQLKSIFGNHLGEMN' A
#
# COMPACT_ATOMS: atom_id res chain seq x y z
N MET A 1 6.25 3.87 13.45
CA MET A 1 5.89 2.48 13.05
C MET A 1 4.44 2.18 13.41
N LYS A 2 3.65 1.63 12.48
CA LYS A 2 2.23 1.31 12.65
C LYS A 2 1.94 -0.08 12.08
N THR A 3 1.31 -0.94 12.88
CA THR A 3 0.77 -2.21 12.40
C THR A 3 -0.61 -2.00 11.81
N VAL A 4 -0.85 -2.59 10.65
CA VAL A 4 -2.14 -2.63 9.97
C VAL A 4 -2.53 -4.08 9.74
N THR A 5 -3.82 -4.39 9.81
CA THR A 5 -4.38 -5.69 9.46
C THR A 5 -5.29 -5.51 8.26
N LEU A 6 -4.86 -6.03 7.12
CA LEU A 6 -5.61 -5.99 5.86
C LEU A 6 -6.68 -7.09 5.84
N ASP A 7 -7.84 -6.76 5.28
CA ASP A 7 -8.87 -7.75 4.98
C ASP A 7 -8.56 -8.56 3.70
N ALA A 8 -9.38 -9.56 3.39
CA ALA A 8 -9.17 -10.42 2.24
C ALA A 8 -9.18 -9.67 0.89
N ALA A 9 -9.98 -8.61 0.75
CA ALA A 9 -10.06 -7.81 -0.47
C ALA A 9 -8.84 -6.88 -0.61
N GLU A 10 -8.39 -6.30 0.50
CA GLU A 10 -7.18 -5.47 0.57
C GLU A 10 -5.92 -6.31 0.29
N ILE A 11 -5.84 -7.52 0.85
CA ILE A 11 -4.79 -8.50 0.54
C ILE A 11 -4.80 -8.84 -0.95
N ALA A 12 -5.96 -9.20 -1.51
CA ALA A 12 -6.07 -9.56 -2.92
C ALA A 12 -5.67 -8.39 -3.85
N SER A 13 -5.95 -7.15 -3.45
CA SER A 13 -5.57 -5.94 -4.18
C SER A 13 -4.07 -5.66 -4.10
N LEU A 14 -3.45 -5.84 -2.93
CA LEU A 14 -2.01 -5.68 -2.74
C LEU A 14 -1.22 -6.77 -3.47
N MET A 15 -1.72 -8.00 -3.50
CA MET A 15 -1.06 -9.16 -4.11
C MET A 15 -1.22 -9.26 -5.63
N GLN A 16 -1.86 -8.28 -6.27
CA GLN A 16 -1.93 -8.25 -7.73
C GLN A 16 -0.52 -8.20 -8.35
N PRO A 17 -0.25 -9.01 -9.39
CA PRO A 17 1.02 -8.98 -10.09
C PRO A 17 1.33 -7.56 -10.59
N THR A 18 2.48 -7.05 -10.19
CA THR A 18 2.93 -5.72 -10.59
C THR A 18 3.99 -5.85 -11.67
N VAL A 19 3.66 -5.38 -12.88
CA VAL A 19 4.53 -5.47 -14.07
C VAL A 19 5.19 -4.12 -14.33
N GLY A 20 6.49 -4.15 -14.63
CA GLY A 20 7.29 -2.98 -14.99
C GLY A 20 8.33 -2.60 -13.93
N GLN A 21 9.11 -1.57 -14.24
CA GLN A 21 10.16 -1.04 -13.36
C GLN A 21 9.92 0.45 -13.14
N GLY A 22 9.58 0.82 -11.90
CA GLY A 22 9.27 2.19 -11.52
C GLY A 22 9.08 2.31 -10.00
N GLY A 23 9.08 3.55 -9.49
CA GLY A 23 9.03 3.81 -8.05
C GLY A 23 7.77 3.24 -7.38
N PHE A 24 6.62 3.33 -8.06
CA PHE A 24 5.37 2.74 -7.58
C PHE A 24 5.44 1.21 -7.56
N GLN A 25 5.94 0.60 -8.64
CA GLN A 25 6.07 -0.84 -8.74
C GLN A 25 6.99 -1.40 -7.66
N GLY A 26 8.13 -0.74 -7.42
CA GLY A 26 9.04 -1.09 -6.35
C GLY A 26 8.41 -0.96 -4.96
N LEU A 27 7.57 0.05 -4.74
CA LEU A 27 6.81 0.19 -3.49
C LEU A 27 5.83 -0.97 -3.30
N ILE A 28 5.04 -1.34 -4.32
CA ILE A 28 4.08 -2.46 -4.21
C ILE A 28 4.81 -3.77 -3.93
N GLN A 29 5.88 -4.08 -4.68
CA GLN A 29 6.67 -5.30 -4.46
C GLN A 29 7.27 -5.35 -3.04
N TYR A 30 7.75 -4.21 -2.54
CA TYR A 30 8.23 -4.08 -1.18
C TYR A 30 7.13 -4.36 -0.14
N LEU A 31 5.93 -3.78 -0.31
CA LEU A 31 4.80 -4.00 0.58
C LEU A 31 4.28 -5.44 0.54
N GLN A 32 4.24 -6.06 -0.65
CA GLN A 32 3.92 -7.49 -0.82
C GLN A 32 4.89 -8.37 -0.02
N GLY A 33 6.18 -8.05 -0.02
CA GLY A 33 7.19 -8.78 0.76
C GLY A 33 7.07 -8.63 2.28
N LYS A 34 6.34 -7.60 2.76
CA LYS A 34 6.12 -7.35 4.19
C LYS A 34 4.80 -7.90 4.71
N LEU A 35 3.88 -8.22 3.83
CA LEU A 35 2.57 -8.72 4.20
C LEU A 35 2.68 -10.17 4.69
N ASP A 36 2.25 -10.42 5.92
CA ASP A 36 1.87 -11.77 6.31
C ASP A 36 0.50 -12.09 5.69
N GLN A 37 0.52 -12.90 4.62
CA GLN A 37 -0.68 -13.25 3.86
C GLN A 37 -1.66 -14.14 4.64
N GLN A 38 -1.20 -14.83 5.69
CA GLN A 38 -2.09 -15.68 6.51
C GLN A 38 -2.90 -14.83 7.48
N THR A 39 -2.29 -13.78 8.04
CA THR A 39 -2.91 -12.95 9.08
C THR A 39 -3.39 -11.58 8.58
N GLY A 40 -2.99 -11.16 7.38
CA GLY A 40 -3.21 -9.82 6.85
C GLY A 40 -2.34 -8.76 7.51
N ARG A 41 -1.45 -9.13 8.43
CA ARG A 41 -0.64 -8.18 9.19
C ARG A 41 0.47 -7.60 8.31
N ILE A 42 0.59 -6.28 8.34
CA ILE A 42 1.70 -5.55 7.74
C ILE A 42 2.20 -4.47 8.70
N ASP A 43 3.52 -4.47 8.96
CA ASP A 43 4.17 -3.50 9.83
C ASP A 43 4.80 -2.38 9.01
N LEU A 44 4.19 -1.19 9.03
CA LEU A 44 4.60 -0.03 8.23
C LEU A 44 5.50 0.90 9.05
N THR A 45 6.67 1.22 8.49
CA THR A 45 7.53 2.28 9.03
C THR A 45 6.94 3.65 8.72
N ASP A 46 7.46 4.71 9.34
CA ASP A 46 7.00 6.06 9.02
C ASP A 46 7.45 6.50 7.61
N GLU A 47 8.54 5.94 7.10
CA GLU A 47 8.95 6.09 5.69
C GLU A 47 7.96 5.41 4.73
N ASP A 48 7.50 4.19 5.04
CA ASP A 48 6.52 3.47 4.22
C ASP A 48 5.22 4.26 4.13
N ARG A 49 4.76 4.74 5.29
CA ARG A 49 3.57 5.59 5.41
C ARG A 49 3.70 6.85 4.57
N GLY A 50 4.84 7.54 4.64
CA GLY A 50 5.11 8.73 3.83
C GLY A 50 5.08 8.43 2.33
N LYS A 51 5.67 7.31 1.89
CA LYS A 51 5.64 6.89 0.47
C LYS A 51 4.22 6.53 0.02
N ILE A 52 3.48 5.76 0.82
CA ILE A 52 2.10 5.40 0.53
C ILE A 52 1.24 6.65 0.38
N CYS A 53 1.32 7.58 1.32
CA CYS A 53 0.55 8.83 1.26
C CYS A 53 0.93 9.67 0.03
N ARG A 54 2.22 9.84 -0.25
CA ARG A 54 2.66 10.60 -1.43
C ARG A 54 2.13 10.01 -2.74
N TYR A 55 2.18 8.70 -2.91
CA TYR A 55 1.63 8.06 -4.11
C TYR A 55 0.09 8.04 -4.13
N ALA A 56 -0.55 7.97 -2.96
CA ALA A 56 -2.00 7.93 -2.83
C ALA A 56 -2.67 9.30 -2.98
N TYR A 57 -2.00 10.41 -2.65
CA TYR A 57 -2.65 11.72 -2.57
C TYR A 57 -1.97 12.82 -3.39
N ASP A 58 -0.66 12.70 -3.71
CA ASP A 58 0.06 13.79 -4.37
C ASP A 58 0.36 13.54 -5.86
N TYR A 59 0.39 12.28 -6.31
CA TYR A 59 0.96 11.94 -7.62
C TYR A 59 0.02 12.16 -8.82
N GLY A 60 -1.30 12.26 -8.60
CA GLY A 60 -2.28 12.69 -9.62
C GLY A 60 -2.49 11.77 -10.82
N ASN A 61 -1.97 10.53 -10.81
CA ASN A 61 -2.05 9.59 -11.93
C ASN A 61 -3.27 8.63 -11.90
N GLY A 62 -4.20 8.80 -10.95
CA GLY A 62 -5.50 8.13 -10.88
C GLY A 62 -5.47 6.63 -10.58
N GLY A 63 -4.76 5.81 -11.36
CA GLY A 63 -4.74 4.35 -11.21
C GLY A 63 -4.07 3.89 -9.92
N TRP A 64 -2.84 4.36 -9.68
CA TRP A 64 -2.04 3.99 -8.50
C TRP A 64 -2.61 4.54 -7.20
N GLU A 65 -3.15 5.75 -7.27
CA GLU A 65 -3.82 6.41 -6.16
C GLU A 65 -5.03 5.60 -5.70
N ASN A 66 -5.89 5.19 -6.63
CA ASN A 66 -7.06 4.38 -6.31
C ASN A 66 -6.67 3.03 -5.71
N GLN A 67 -5.59 2.40 -6.20
CA GLN A 67 -5.10 1.13 -5.65
C GLN A 67 -4.60 1.29 -4.21
N LEU A 68 -3.81 2.31 -3.90
CA LEU A 68 -3.33 2.52 -2.53
C LEU A 68 -4.46 2.94 -1.58
N LYS A 69 -5.42 3.74 -2.07
CA LYS A 69 -6.63 4.08 -1.31
C LYS A 69 -7.50 2.86 -1.03
N SER A 70 -7.63 1.94 -2.00
CA SER A 70 -8.41 0.72 -1.79
C SER A 70 -7.75 -0.25 -0.81
N ILE A 71 -6.42 -0.23 -0.70
CA ILE A 71 -5.68 -1.11 0.24
C ILE A 71 -5.55 -0.47 1.63
N PHE A 72 -5.26 0.83 1.70
CA PHE A 72 -4.85 1.49 2.96
C PHE A 72 -5.75 2.65 3.39
N GLY A 73 -6.77 3.03 2.62
CA GLY A 73 -7.61 4.19 2.89
C GLY A 73 -8.30 4.14 4.26
N ASN A 74 -8.76 2.95 4.66
CA ASN A 74 -9.39 2.71 5.96
C ASN A 74 -8.39 2.64 7.13
N HIS A 75 -7.10 2.50 6.83
CA HIS A 75 -6.05 2.23 7.81
C HIS A 75 -5.18 3.45 8.09
N LEU A 76 -4.88 4.23 7.07
CA LEU A 76 -3.94 5.34 7.14
C LEU A 76 -4.60 6.72 7.06
N GLY A 77 -5.79 6.83 6.44
CA GLY A 77 -6.45 8.11 6.18
C GLY A 77 -5.62 9.06 5.30
N GLU A 78 -6.19 10.22 4.94
CA GLU A 78 -5.37 11.36 4.54
C GLU A 78 -4.50 11.73 5.75
N MET A 79 -3.18 11.51 5.65
CA MET A 79 -2.26 12.02 6.67
C MET A 79 -2.21 13.54 6.53
N ASN A 80 -3.11 14.22 7.23
CA ASN A 80 -3.00 15.64 7.56
C ASN A 80 -1.76 15.90 8.43
#